data_AF-A0A9P8MUG2-F1
#
_entry.id   AF-A0A9P8MUG2-F1
#
_cell.length_a   1.000
_cell.length_b   1.000
_cell.length_c   1.000
_cell.angle_alpha   90.00
_cell.angle_beta   90.00
_cell.angle_gamma   90.00
#
_symmetry.space_group_name_H-M   'P 1'
#
loop_
_entity.id
_entity.type
_entity.pdbx_description
1 polymer ?
#
loop_
_entity_poly.entity_id
_entity_poly.type
_entity_poly.pdbx_seq_one_letter_code
_entity_poly.pdbx_strand_id
1 'polypeptide(L)'
;MAAFEKTGLFPVDPAPVITKILHEQLRQQQPINPAYASLLPSETRFQVAADALNDIRQRYGPLMSSPSRENLRVLAKVNTESIAMASHSQGIVSDKNSRTQAYANRMKRGKIVRPRGEFITSSSMADITREYEELQAKQTRLQTRQEIRMHLKRVRGEMQKIREDYKVGKKQLVNGRVKTLNFKPWLEFTGRDVEFYTLEQSCDTLMRELKEPSKESFSMIPRREITPPEMSGARSDPTSPTYRYVVVARQ
;
A
#
# COMPACT_ATOMS: atom_id res chain seq x y z
N MET A 1 -15.32 -52.71 12.30
CA MET A 1 -15.11 -51.77 11.18
C MET A 1 -14.64 -52.45 9.88
N ALA A 2 -14.75 -53.78 9.72
CA ALA A 2 -14.25 -54.50 8.53
C ALA A 2 -15.27 -54.70 7.39
N ALA A 3 -16.50 -54.21 7.55
CA ALA A 3 -17.57 -54.42 6.56
C ALA A 3 -17.48 -53.49 5.33
N PHE A 4 -16.78 -52.35 5.47
CA PHE A 4 -16.61 -51.37 4.38
C PHE A 4 -15.44 -51.70 3.45
N GLU A 5 -14.53 -52.59 3.83
CA GLU A 5 -13.39 -53.01 2.99
C GLU A 5 -13.82 -53.88 1.80
N LYS A 6 -14.93 -54.62 1.92
CA LYS A 6 -15.40 -55.57 0.90
C LYS A 6 -16.36 -54.96 -0.13
N THR A 7 -17.01 -53.85 0.18
CA THR A 7 -18.11 -53.33 -0.64
C THR A 7 -17.65 -52.41 -1.77
N GLY A 8 -16.36 -52.05 -1.82
CA GLY A 8 -15.78 -51.24 -2.90
C GLY A 8 -16.42 -49.85 -3.05
N LEU A 9 -17.25 -49.43 -2.10
CA LEU A 9 -18.09 -48.24 -2.22
C LEU A 9 -17.33 -46.94 -1.92
N PHE A 10 -16.21 -47.05 -1.19
CA PHE A 10 -15.34 -45.92 -0.85
C PHE A 10 -13.88 -46.41 -0.80
N PRO A 11 -12.91 -45.60 -1.26
CA PRO A 11 -11.51 -45.98 -1.19
C PRO A 11 -11.09 -46.12 0.28
N VAL A 12 -10.34 -47.17 0.58
CA VAL A 12 -9.79 -47.46 1.92
C VAL A 12 -8.91 -46.30 2.41
N ASP A 13 -8.24 -45.63 1.47
CA ASP A 13 -7.47 -44.41 1.72
C ASP A 13 -8.17 -43.17 1.15
N PRO A 14 -8.34 -42.08 1.93
CA PRO A 14 -8.95 -40.84 1.47
C PRO A 14 -8.01 -39.96 0.64
N ALA A 15 -6.70 -40.24 0.65
CA ALA A 15 -5.67 -39.50 -0.07
C ALA A 15 -5.95 -39.26 -1.57
N PRO A 16 -6.37 -40.24 -2.38
CA PRO A 16 -6.71 -40.02 -3.80
C PRO A 16 -7.93 -39.10 -4.00
N VAL A 17 -8.88 -39.10 -3.06
CA VAL A 17 -10.06 -38.22 -3.13
C VAL A 17 -9.67 -36.79 -2.78
N ILE A 18 -8.89 -36.62 -1.71
CA ILE A 18 -8.40 -35.31 -1.26
C ILE A 18 -7.51 -34.68 -2.34
N THR A 19 -6.61 -35.44 -2.96
CA THR A 19 -5.76 -34.95 -4.05
C THR A 19 -6.54 -34.55 -5.29
N LYS A 20 -7.59 -35.30 -5.67
CA LYS A 20 -8.51 -34.92 -6.74
C LYS A 20 -9.27 -33.63 -6.42
N ILE A 21 -9.81 -33.51 -5.21
CA ILE A 21 -10.50 -32.29 -4.75
C ILE A 21 -9.53 -31.10 -4.76
N LEU A 22 -8.31 -31.26 -4.25
CA LEU A 22 -7.29 -30.21 -4.29
C LEU A 22 -6.91 -29.85 -5.72
N HIS A 23 -6.79 -30.82 -6.62
CA HIS A 23 -6.51 -30.58 -8.04
C HIS A 23 -7.67 -29.87 -8.74
N GLU A 24 -8.92 -30.21 -8.43
CA GLU A 24 -10.11 -29.50 -8.93
C GLU A 24 -10.22 -28.09 -8.36
N GLN A 25 -9.92 -27.90 -7.07
CA GLN A 25 -9.84 -26.58 -6.45
C GLN A 25 -8.73 -25.74 -7.08
N LEU A 26 -7.54 -26.31 -7.31
CA LEU A 26 -6.45 -25.65 -8.03
C LEU A 26 -6.85 -25.34 -9.48
N ARG A 27 -7.61 -26.22 -10.15
CA ARG A 27 -8.16 -25.98 -11.49
C ARG A 27 -9.16 -24.83 -11.52
N GLN A 28 -10.01 -24.72 -10.50
CA GLN A 28 -10.96 -23.61 -10.32
C GLN A 28 -10.25 -22.30 -9.97
N GLN A 29 -9.14 -22.39 -9.23
CA GLN A 29 -8.25 -21.29 -8.89
C GLN A 29 -7.20 -21.00 -9.97
N GLN A 30 -7.22 -21.70 -11.12
CA GLN A 30 -6.28 -21.43 -12.20
C GLN A 30 -6.44 -19.95 -12.56
N PRO A 31 -5.36 -19.15 -12.47
CA PRO A 31 -5.44 -17.78 -12.92
C PRO A 31 -5.90 -17.83 -14.37
N ILE A 32 -6.91 -17.02 -14.70
CA ILE A 32 -7.36 -16.81 -16.08
C ILE A 32 -6.10 -16.70 -16.93
N ASN A 33 -5.90 -17.64 -17.86
CA ASN A 33 -4.71 -17.68 -18.70
C ASN A 33 -4.46 -16.24 -19.19
N PRO A 34 -3.29 -15.63 -18.91
CA PRO A 34 -3.05 -14.23 -19.25
C PRO A 34 -3.22 -13.96 -20.76
N ALA A 35 -3.16 -15.00 -21.60
CA ALA A 35 -3.51 -14.94 -23.01
C ALA A 35 -5.00 -14.60 -23.27
N TYR A 36 -5.92 -14.80 -22.32
CA TYR A 36 -7.31 -14.36 -22.49
C TYR A 36 -7.43 -12.84 -22.56
N ALA A 37 -6.54 -12.09 -21.90
CA ALA A 37 -6.54 -10.63 -21.99
C ALA A 37 -6.15 -10.15 -23.40
N SER A 38 -5.30 -10.89 -24.13
CA SER A 38 -4.96 -10.58 -25.52
C SER A 38 -6.01 -11.06 -26.52
N LEU A 39 -6.87 -12.01 -26.15
CA LEU A 39 -8.03 -12.42 -26.96
C LEU A 39 -9.18 -11.41 -26.89
N LEU A 40 -9.24 -10.60 -25.85
CA LEU A 40 -10.23 -9.55 -25.74
C LEU A 40 -9.85 -8.36 -26.65
N PRO A 41 -10.83 -7.71 -27.30
CA PRO A 41 -10.58 -6.48 -28.02
C PRO A 41 -9.95 -5.44 -27.08
N SER A 42 -8.91 -4.75 -27.54
CA SER A 42 -8.25 -3.72 -26.72
C SER A 42 -9.25 -2.64 -26.29
N GLU A 43 -9.01 -2.04 -25.12
CA GLU A 43 -9.84 -0.92 -24.64
C GLU A 43 -9.74 0.30 -25.57
N THR A 44 -8.57 0.48 -26.22
CA THR A 44 -8.29 1.59 -27.13
C THR A 44 -8.69 1.30 -28.59
N ARG A 45 -9.34 0.16 -28.89
CA ARG A 45 -9.64 -0.28 -30.27
C ARG A 45 -10.34 0.78 -31.13
N PHE A 46 -11.28 1.53 -30.54
CA PHE A 46 -12.03 2.56 -31.28
C PHE A 46 -11.19 3.82 -31.53
N GLN A 47 -10.26 4.15 -30.63
CA GLN A 47 -9.29 5.23 -30.85
C GLN A 47 -8.34 4.86 -31.99
N VAL A 48 -7.78 3.65 -31.94
CA VAL A 48 -6.90 3.12 -33.01
C VAL A 48 -7.62 3.10 -34.36
N ALA A 49 -8.88 2.69 -34.39
CA ALA A 49 -9.70 2.74 -35.61
C ALA A 49 -9.94 4.19 -36.09
N ALA A 50 -10.09 5.16 -35.18
CA ALA A 50 -10.26 6.57 -35.54
C ALA A 50 -9.01 7.11 -36.23
N ASP A 51 -7.86 6.81 -35.64
CA ASP A 51 -6.56 7.25 -36.15
C ASP A 51 -6.29 6.63 -37.52
N ALA A 52 -6.55 5.33 -37.69
CA ALA A 52 -6.43 4.66 -38.98
C ALA A 52 -7.36 5.25 -40.06
N LEU A 53 -8.62 5.58 -39.71
CA LEU A 53 -9.56 6.23 -40.63
C LEU A 53 -9.07 7.64 -41.02
N ASN A 54 -8.54 8.40 -40.06
CA ASN A 54 -7.98 9.72 -40.32
C ASN A 54 -6.76 9.65 -41.22
N ASP A 55 -5.87 8.69 -40.98
CA ASP A 55 -4.69 8.43 -41.81
C ASP A 55 -5.08 8.09 -43.26
N ILE A 56 -6.05 7.18 -43.45
CA ILE A 56 -6.55 6.83 -44.79
C ILE A 56 -7.14 8.06 -45.47
N ARG A 57 -7.95 8.83 -44.75
CA ARG A 57 -8.59 10.04 -45.28
C ARG A 57 -7.56 11.10 -45.69
N GLN A 58 -6.49 11.28 -44.91
CA GLN A 58 -5.44 12.26 -45.21
C GLN A 58 -4.58 11.82 -46.40
N ARG A 59 -4.13 10.55 -46.41
CA ARG A 59 -3.21 10.03 -47.43
C ARG A 59 -3.88 9.77 -48.77
N TYR A 60 -5.07 9.18 -48.76
CA TYR A 60 -5.73 8.69 -49.96
C TYR A 60 -7.01 9.43 -50.31
N GLY A 61 -7.49 10.33 -49.45
CA GLY A 61 -8.72 11.10 -49.67
C GLY A 61 -8.81 11.73 -51.06
N PRO A 62 -7.78 12.46 -51.54
CA PRO A 62 -7.78 13.07 -52.88
C PRO A 62 -7.86 12.07 -54.03
N LEU A 63 -7.36 10.85 -53.86
CA LEU A 63 -7.33 9.81 -54.89
C LEU A 63 -8.62 8.97 -54.94
N MET A 64 -9.41 9.00 -53.86
CA MET A 64 -10.64 8.21 -53.75
C MET A 64 -11.81 8.83 -54.53
N SER A 65 -12.68 7.96 -55.02
CA SER A 65 -13.95 8.34 -55.66
C SER A 65 -14.93 8.95 -54.64
N SER A 66 -15.91 9.71 -55.14
CA SER A 66 -16.93 10.34 -54.29
C SER A 66 -17.68 9.34 -53.38
N PRO A 67 -18.12 8.17 -53.88
CA PRO A 67 -18.75 7.16 -53.02
C PRO A 67 -17.83 6.63 -51.91
N SER A 68 -16.55 6.37 -52.22
CA SER A 68 -15.57 5.91 -51.22
C SER A 68 -15.31 6.96 -50.14
N ARG A 69 -15.28 8.25 -50.50
CA ARG A 69 -15.14 9.35 -49.53
C ARG A 69 -16.35 9.47 -48.60
N GLU A 70 -17.56 9.28 -49.14
CA GLU A 70 -18.77 9.32 -48.33
C GLU A 70 -18.84 8.13 -47.35
N ASN A 71 -18.47 6.93 -47.81
CA ASN A 71 -18.37 5.76 -46.95
C ASN A 71 -17.39 5.98 -45.78
N LEU A 72 -16.24 6.61 -46.03
CA LEU A 72 -15.28 6.95 -44.96
C LEU A 72 -15.86 7.95 -43.94
N ARG A 73 -16.70 8.90 -44.37
CA ARG A 73 -17.39 9.82 -43.45
C ARG A 73 -18.40 9.08 -42.58
N VAL A 74 -19.14 8.12 -43.15
CA VAL A 74 -20.07 7.27 -42.39
C VAL A 74 -19.31 6.43 -41.36
N LEU A 75 -18.19 5.81 -41.75
CA LEU A 75 -17.34 5.05 -40.82
C LEU A 75 -16.79 5.93 -39.69
N ALA A 76 -16.37 7.16 -39.99
CA ALA A 76 -15.92 8.10 -38.98
C ALA A 76 -17.03 8.43 -37.96
N LYS A 77 -18.28 8.62 -38.41
CA LYS A 77 -19.43 8.85 -37.51
C LYS A 77 -19.68 7.66 -36.59
N VAL A 78 -19.77 6.45 -37.16
CA VAL A 78 -19.96 5.20 -36.38
C VAL A 78 -18.85 5.03 -35.35
N ASN A 79 -17.60 5.34 -35.71
CA ASN A 79 -16.50 5.21 -34.79
C ASN A 79 -16.54 6.28 -33.67
N THR A 80 -16.93 7.52 -33.97
CA THR A 80 -17.14 8.54 -32.93
C THR A 80 -18.26 8.16 -31.96
N GLU A 81 -19.35 7.59 -32.46
CA GLU A 81 -20.43 7.05 -31.63
C GLU A 81 -19.93 5.89 -30.76
N SER A 82 -19.12 4.99 -31.34
CA SER A 82 -18.53 3.85 -30.62
C SER A 82 -17.61 4.29 -29.48
N ILE A 83 -16.80 5.34 -29.67
CA ILE A 83 -15.96 5.92 -28.62
C ILE A 83 -16.85 6.47 -27.49
N ALA A 84 -17.87 7.25 -27.83
CA ALA A 84 -18.80 7.82 -26.84
C ALA A 84 -19.52 6.73 -26.03
N MET A 85 -19.99 5.66 -26.70
CA MET A 85 -20.63 4.52 -26.06
C MET A 85 -19.66 3.75 -25.14
N ALA A 86 -18.42 3.54 -25.58
CA ALA A 86 -17.40 2.88 -24.77
C ALA A 86 -17.10 3.68 -23.49
N SER A 87 -16.91 5.00 -23.60
CA SER A 87 -16.73 5.87 -22.45
C SER A 87 -17.93 5.86 -21.50
N HIS A 88 -19.15 5.87 -22.05
CA HIS A 88 -20.36 5.77 -21.24
C HIS A 88 -20.44 4.44 -20.46
N SER A 89 -20.16 3.32 -21.14
CA SER A 89 -20.10 1.99 -20.51
C SER A 89 -19.06 1.93 -19.40
N GLN A 90 -17.87 2.51 -19.61
CA GLN A 90 -16.82 2.58 -18.59
C GLN A 90 -17.27 3.42 -17.39
N GLY A 91 -18.00 4.50 -17.61
CA GLY A 91 -18.61 5.30 -16.55
C GLY A 91 -19.58 4.48 -15.68
N ILE A 92 -20.46 3.70 -16.29
CA ILE A 92 -21.40 2.82 -15.58
C ILE A 92 -20.66 1.76 -14.75
N VAL A 93 -19.64 1.12 -15.34
CA VAL A 93 -18.83 0.11 -14.63
C VAL A 93 -18.10 0.73 -13.44
N SER A 94 -17.50 1.91 -13.63
CA SER A 94 -16.82 2.63 -12.56
C SER A 94 -17.77 3.03 -11.43
N ASP A 95 -18.95 3.56 -11.74
CA ASP A 95 -19.98 3.88 -10.72
C ASP A 95 -20.42 2.63 -9.95
N LYS A 96 -20.73 1.54 -10.65
CA LYS A 96 -21.09 0.27 -10.02
C LYS A 96 -19.99 -0.24 -9.09
N ASN A 97 -18.72 -0.17 -9.52
CA ASN A 97 -17.58 -0.58 -8.73
C ASN A 97 -17.42 0.31 -7.49
N SER A 98 -17.54 1.62 -7.64
CA SER A 98 -17.50 2.59 -6.54
C SER A 98 -18.62 2.32 -5.51
N ARG A 99 -19.85 2.10 -5.96
CA ARG A 99 -21.00 1.75 -5.11
C ARG A 99 -20.80 0.43 -4.38
N THR A 100 -20.26 -0.57 -5.07
CA THR A 100 -19.94 -1.89 -4.48
C THR A 100 -18.87 -1.76 -3.41
N GLN A 101 -17.82 -0.97 -3.67
CA GLN A 101 -16.78 -0.68 -2.71
C GLN A 101 -17.30 0.12 -1.50
N ALA A 102 -18.13 1.13 -1.73
CA ALA A 102 -18.76 1.92 -0.66
C ALA A 102 -19.64 1.05 0.24
N TYR A 103 -20.42 0.14 -0.35
CA TYR A 103 -21.22 -0.84 0.38
C TYR A 103 -20.33 -1.79 1.20
N ALA A 104 -19.26 -2.33 0.59
CA ALA A 104 -18.31 -3.19 1.29
C ALA A 104 -17.65 -2.44 2.47
N ASN A 105 -17.26 -1.18 2.29
CA ASN A 105 -16.69 -0.34 3.35
C ASN A 105 -17.69 -0.08 4.47
N ARG A 106 -18.98 0.16 4.13
CA ARG A 106 -20.06 0.28 5.12
C ARG A 106 -20.22 -0.99 5.94
N MET A 107 -20.18 -2.16 5.30
CA MET A 107 -20.28 -3.46 5.97
C MET A 107 -19.06 -3.81 6.83
N LYS A 108 -17.90 -3.22 6.52
CA LYS A 108 -16.66 -3.33 7.31
C LYS A 108 -16.58 -2.32 8.46
N ARG A 109 -17.48 -1.33 8.53
CA ARG A 109 -17.45 -0.29 9.57
C ARG A 109 -17.77 -0.89 10.94
N GLY A 110 -16.94 -0.57 11.93
CA GLY A 110 -17.14 -1.01 13.32
C GLY A 110 -16.81 -2.49 13.60
N LYS A 111 -16.48 -3.29 12.57
CA LYS A 111 -16.00 -4.66 12.77
C LYS A 111 -14.53 -4.64 13.22
N ILE A 112 -14.24 -5.46 14.23
CA ILE A 112 -12.87 -5.70 14.73
C ILE A 112 -12.04 -6.42 13.66
N VAL A 113 -12.63 -7.41 12.99
CA VAL A 113 -12.00 -8.15 11.89
C VAL A 113 -12.73 -7.82 10.60
N ARG A 114 -11.99 -7.34 9.60
CA ARG A 114 -12.52 -7.03 8.28
C ARG A 114 -12.17 -8.16 7.31
N PRO A 115 -13.15 -8.85 6.72
CA PRO A 115 -12.87 -9.89 5.74
C PRO A 115 -12.21 -9.27 4.51
N ARG A 116 -11.12 -9.89 4.05
CA ARG A 116 -10.42 -9.49 2.82
C ARG A 116 -10.56 -10.63 1.82
N GLY A 117 -11.36 -10.39 0.78
CA GLY A 117 -11.64 -11.36 -0.27
C GLY A 117 -12.93 -11.01 -1.00
N GLU A 118 -13.29 -11.84 -1.97
CA GLU A 118 -14.52 -11.72 -2.76
C GLU A 118 -15.77 -11.90 -1.89
N PHE A 119 -15.65 -12.65 -0.78
CA PHE A 119 -16.73 -12.90 0.15
C PHE A 119 -16.71 -11.92 1.33
N ILE A 120 -17.73 -11.04 1.39
CA ILE A 120 -17.90 -10.03 2.46
C ILE A 120 -18.27 -10.68 3.82
N THR A 121 -18.66 -11.96 3.82
CA THR A 121 -19.22 -12.66 4.98
C THR A 121 -18.24 -13.57 5.71
N SER A 122 -17.08 -13.89 5.13
CA SER A 122 -16.12 -14.84 5.73
C SER A 122 -14.75 -14.20 5.92
N SER A 123 -14.22 -14.24 7.15
CA SER A 123 -12.85 -13.83 7.48
C SER A 123 -11.95 -15.06 7.55
N SER A 124 -10.74 -14.97 6.97
CA SER A 124 -9.71 -15.99 7.15
C SER A 124 -9.05 -15.85 8.53
N MET A 125 -8.41 -16.92 9.03
CA MET A 125 -7.55 -16.84 10.21
C MET A 125 -6.45 -15.78 10.04
N ALA A 126 -5.91 -15.65 8.82
CA ALA A 126 -4.92 -14.63 8.50
C ALA A 126 -5.48 -13.20 8.58
N ASP A 127 -6.76 -12.99 8.26
CA ASP A 127 -7.42 -11.68 8.41
C ASP A 127 -7.58 -11.33 9.88
N ILE A 128 -7.91 -12.32 10.70
CA ILE A 128 -8.06 -12.17 12.15
C ILE A 128 -6.73 -11.74 12.78
N THR A 129 -5.66 -12.51 12.57
CA THR A 129 -4.34 -12.22 13.16
C THR A 129 -3.85 -10.84 12.78
N ARG A 130 -3.98 -10.49 11.50
CA ARG A 130 -3.57 -9.19 10.97
C ARG A 130 -4.36 -8.02 11.58
N GLU A 131 -5.69 -8.10 11.66
CA GLU A 131 -6.47 -6.99 12.23
C GLU A 131 -6.17 -6.84 13.73
N TYR A 132 -5.89 -7.93 14.45
CA TYR A 132 -5.39 -7.86 15.82
C TYR A 132 -4.03 -7.15 15.91
N GLU A 133 -3.08 -7.48 15.04
CA GLU A 133 -1.77 -6.80 14.97
C GLU A 133 -1.94 -5.30 14.65
N GLU A 134 -2.79 -4.96 13.68
CA GLU A 134 -3.09 -3.57 13.31
C GLU A 134 -3.76 -2.80 14.47
N LEU A 135 -4.68 -3.43 15.20
CA LEU A 135 -5.30 -2.85 16.39
C LEU A 135 -4.30 -2.65 17.52
N GLN A 136 -3.44 -3.63 17.77
CA GLN A 136 -2.39 -3.55 18.78
C GLN A 136 -1.40 -2.42 18.44
N ALA A 137 -0.94 -2.34 17.19
CA ALA A 137 -0.07 -1.27 16.70
C ALA A 137 -0.73 0.12 16.81
N LYS A 138 -2.04 0.21 16.55
CA LYS A 138 -2.77 1.47 16.73
C LYS A 138 -2.82 1.87 18.20
N GLN A 139 -3.09 0.91 19.09
CA GLN A 139 -3.16 1.14 20.53
C GLN A 139 -1.80 1.57 21.09
N THR A 140 -0.71 0.89 20.72
CA THR A 140 0.65 1.26 21.15
C THR A 140 1.01 2.66 20.67
N ARG A 141 0.70 3.01 19.40
CA ARG A 141 0.92 4.37 18.87
C ARG A 141 0.14 5.45 19.61
N LEU A 142 -1.08 5.15 20.08
CA LEU A 142 -1.84 6.09 20.89
C LEU A 142 -1.24 6.25 22.29
N GLN A 143 -0.83 5.14 22.91
CA GLN A 143 -0.17 5.14 24.21
C GLN A 143 1.14 5.92 24.18
N THR A 144 2.03 5.65 23.23
CA THR A 144 3.31 6.39 23.11
C THR A 144 3.09 7.88 22.89
N ARG A 145 2.14 8.27 22.04
CA ARG A 145 1.78 9.69 21.85
C ARG A 145 1.21 10.33 23.12
N GLN A 146 0.44 9.58 23.90
CA GLN A 146 -0.08 10.05 25.18
C GLN A 146 1.06 10.23 26.20
N GLU A 147 1.98 9.28 26.30
CA GLU A 147 3.16 9.34 27.15
C GLU A 147 4.02 10.57 26.82
N ILE A 148 4.36 10.79 25.55
CA ILE A 148 5.11 11.97 25.09
C ILE A 148 4.41 13.27 25.54
N ARG A 149 3.08 13.36 25.41
CA ARG A 149 2.31 14.53 25.86
C ARG A 149 2.35 14.71 27.37
N MET A 150 2.32 13.63 28.15
CA MET A 150 2.44 13.68 29.61
C MET A 150 3.84 14.16 30.03
N HIS A 151 4.89 13.63 29.40
CA HIS A 151 6.27 14.06 29.63
C HIS A 151 6.44 15.54 29.31
N LEU A 152 5.93 15.98 28.16
CA LEU A 152 5.99 17.39 27.76
C LEU A 152 5.25 18.31 28.73
N LYS A 153 4.08 17.89 29.23
CA LYS A 153 3.35 18.65 30.27
C LYS A 153 4.17 18.77 31.55
N ARG A 154 4.87 17.69 31.95
CA ARG A 154 5.76 17.69 33.13
C ARG A 154 6.93 18.67 32.96
N VAL A 155 7.68 18.54 31.85
CA VAL A 155 8.84 19.40 31.56
C VAL A 155 8.42 20.87 31.50
N ARG A 156 7.30 21.19 30.83
CA ARG A 156 6.78 22.58 30.81
C ARG A 156 6.41 23.08 32.20
N GLY A 157 5.87 22.22 33.06
CA GLY A 157 5.60 22.54 34.45
C GLY A 157 6.87 22.87 35.24
N GLU A 158 7.96 22.11 35.04
CA GLU A 158 9.27 22.37 35.65
C GLU A 158 9.88 23.69 35.16
N MET A 159 9.86 23.94 33.84
CA MET A 159 10.29 25.24 33.29
C MET A 159 9.46 26.40 33.85
N GLN A 160 8.16 26.19 34.05
CA GLN A 160 7.27 27.20 34.62
C GLN A 160 7.60 27.49 36.09
N LYS A 161 7.94 26.46 36.89
CA LYS A 161 8.41 26.65 38.28
C LYS A 161 9.68 27.51 38.32
N ILE A 162 10.65 27.25 37.44
CA ILE A 162 11.87 28.08 37.33
C ILE A 162 11.52 29.54 36.97
N ARG A 163 10.53 29.74 36.09
CA ARG A 163 10.04 31.09 35.75
C ARG A 163 9.30 31.77 36.91
N GLU A 164 8.62 31.01 37.76
CA GLU A 164 7.96 31.52 38.97
C GLU A 164 8.99 31.90 40.03
N ASP A 165 10.00 31.06 40.26
CA ASP A 165 11.14 31.36 41.13
C ASP A 165 11.87 32.63 40.69
N TYR A 166 12.01 32.83 39.37
CA TYR A 166 12.54 34.09 38.82
C TYR A 166 11.68 35.29 39.19
N LYS A 167 10.35 35.21 39.07
CA LYS A 167 9.46 36.33 39.38
C LYS A 167 9.60 36.78 40.85
N VAL A 168 9.78 35.82 41.76
CA VAL A 168 10.00 36.07 43.18
C VAL A 168 11.43 36.59 43.43
N GLY A 169 12.43 35.95 42.83
CA GLY A 169 13.85 36.18 43.06
C GLY A 169 14.52 37.22 42.16
N LYS A 170 13.77 38.05 41.41
CA LYS A 170 14.32 38.94 40.37
C LYS A 170 15.28 40.02 40.87
N LYS A 171 15.18 40.43 42.14
CA LYS A 171 16.06 41.45 42.75
C LYS A 171 17.12 40.73 43.57
N GLN A 172 18.36 40.75 43.11
CA GLN A 172 19.47 40.07 43.78
C GLN A 172 20.65 41.03 43.99
N LEU A 173 21.44 40.75 45.01
CA LEU A 173 22.54 41.60 45.44
C LEU A 173 23.79 41.19 44.66
N VAL A 174 24.10 41.92 43.58
CA VAL A 174 25.23 41.63 42.69
C VAL A 174 26.30 42.69 42.91
N ASN A 175 27.47 42.28 43.40
CA ASN A 175 28.62 43.15 43.70
C ASN A 175 28.26 44.33 44.63
N GLY A 176 27.54 44.05 45.73
CA GLY A 176 27.20 45.04 46.76
C GLY A 176 26.03 45.98 46.42
N ARG A 177 25.42 45.87 45.24
CA ARG A 177 24.24 46.67 44.84
C ARG A 177 23.06 45.77 44.51
N VAL A 178 21.87 46.13 44.97
CA VAL A 178 20.63 45.42 44.61
C VAL A 178 20.31 45.73 43.15
N LYS A 179 20.43 44.74 42.28
CA LYS A 179 20.09 44.85 40.86
C LYS A 179 18.88 43.97 40.56
N THR A 180 18.04 44.46 39.65
CA THR A 180 16.99 43.62 39.06
C THR A 180 17.61 42.90 37.86
N LEU A 181 17.68 41.58 37.91
CA LEU A 181 18.27 40.75 36.86
C LEU A 181 17.22 40.36 35.81
N ASN A 182 17.64 40.32 34.55
CA ASN A 182 16.87 39.67 33.48
C ASN A 182 16.96 38.13 33.64
N PHE A 183 16.04 37.39 33.02
CA PHE A 183 15.92 35.93 33.22
C PHE A 183 17.21 35.14 32.93
N LYS A 184 17.90 35.42 31.82
CA LYS A 184 19.16 34.73 31.46
C LYS A 184 20.30 35.01 32.46
N PRO A 185 20.67 36.28 32.76
CA PRO A 185 21.65 36.57 33.81
C PRO A 185 21.27 36.03 35.19
N TRP A 186 19.97 35.93 35.49
CA TRP A 186 19.49 35.35 36.75
C TRP A 186 19.70 33.83 36.82
N LEU A 187 19.50 33.12 35.70
CA LEU A 187 19.79 31.68 35.61
C LEU A 187 21.28 31.39 35.85
N GLU A 188 22.16 32.18 35.22
CA GLU A 188 23.62 32.07 35.40
C GLU A 188 24.03 32.38 36.85
N PHE A 189 23.44 33.42 37.47
CA PHE A 189 23.72 33.78 38.86
C PHE A 189 23.25 32.70 39.85
N THR A 190 22.12 32.04 39.57
CA THR A 190 21.55 30.99 40.42
C THR A 190 22.12 29.60 40.13
N GLY A 191 22.93 29.44 39.08
CA GLY A 191 23.46 28.14 38.62
C GLY A 191 22.39 27.18 38.07
N ARG A 192 21.22 27.69 37.69
CA ARG A 192 20.10 26.90 37.12
C ARG A 192 20.02 26.99 35.60
N ASP A 193 21.00 27.62 34.98
CA ASP A 193 21.14 27.72 33.53
C ASP A 193 21.18 26.33 32.88
N VAL A 194 22.03 25.43 33.37
CA VAL A 194 22.17 24.06 32.83
C VAL A 194 20.85 23.29 32.94
N GLU A 195 20.16 23.40 34.07
CA GLU A 195 18.85 22.75 34.27
C GLU A 195 17.81 23.31 33.30
N PHE A 196 17.72 24.64 33.15
CA PHE A 196 16.76 25.24 32.22
C PHE A 196 17.05 24.87 30.76
N TYR A 197 18.32 24.86 30.33
CA TYR A 197 18.71 24.48 28.98
C TYR A 197 18.43 23.00 28.68
N THR A 198 18.68 22.09 29.63
CA THR A 198 18.36 20.66 29.44
C THR A 198 16.86 20.42 29.34
N LEU A 199 16.05 21.14 30.12
CA LEU A 199 14.59 21.10 30.01
C LEU A 199 14.11 21.64 28.65
N GLU A 200 14.69 22.73 28.16
CA GLU A 200 14.38 23.27 26.83
C GLU A 200 14.71 22.28 25.71
N GLN A 201 15.91 21.67 25.75
CA GLN A 201 16.30 20.61 24.80
C GLN A 201 15.34 19.42 24.83
N SER A 202 14.94 18.97 26.04
CA SER A 202 13.97 17.88 26.20
C SER A 202 12.57 18.23 25.67
N CYS A 203 12.16 19.50 25.80
CA CYS A 203 10.91 19.99 25.21
C CYS A 203 10.95 19.92 23.69
N ASP A 204 12.06 20.34 23.09
CA ASP A 204 12.26 20.35 21.64
C ASP A 204 12.32 18.93 21.06
N THR A 205 12.98 17.98 21.73
CA THR A 205 13.01 16.58 21.31
C THR A 205 11.62 15.95 21.34
N LEU A 206 10.89 16.10 22.44
CA LEU A 206 9.52 15.57 22.58
C LEU A 206 8.55 16.23 21.58
N MET A 207 8.71 17.53 21.31
CA MET A 207 7.93 18.23 20.28
C MET A 207 8.24 17.73 18.87
N ARG A 208 9.50 17.40 18.59
CA ARG A 208 9.93 16.82 17.31
C ARG A 208 9.32 15.42 17.12
N GLU A 209 9.40 14.57 18.14
CA GLU A 209 8.81 13.23 18.13
C GLU A 209 7.29 13.26 17.90
N LEU A 210 6.59 14.28 18.41
CA LEU A 210 5.15 14.44 18.19
C LEU A 210 4.81 14.87 16.75
N LYS A 211 5.69 15.67 16.13
CA LYS A 211 5.54 16.24 14.77
C LYS A 211 5.94 15.26 13.68
N GLU A 212 6.94 14.42 13.91
CA GLU A 212 7.37 13.44 12.93
C GLU A 212 6.20 12.46 12.64
N PRO A 213 5.76 12.32 11.38
CA PRO A 213 4.88 11.22 11.03
C PRO A 213 5.62 9.93 11.37
N SER A 214 5.02 9.07 12.19
CA SER A 214 5.59 7.82 12.70
C SER A 214 6.57 7.23 11.68
N LYS A 215 7.86 7.22 12.02
CA LYS A 215 8.96 6.75 11.15
C LYS A 215 8.78 5.30 10.67
N GLU A 216 7.83 4.57 11.25
CA GLU A 216 7.41 3.23 10.82
C GLU A 216 6.55 3.22 9.54
N SER A 217 6.13 4.38 9.02
CA SER A 217 5.39 4.44 7.74
C SER A 217 6.27 4.07 6.54
N PHE A 218 7.60 4.00 6.73
CA PHE A 218 8.60 3.80 5.68
C PHE A 218 9.54 2.62 5.94
N SER A 219 9.17 1.64 6.78
CA SER A 219 9.82 0.34 6.71
C SER A 219 9.31 -0.41 5.49
N MET A 220 10.00 -0.23 4.35
CA MET A 220 9.90 -1.18 3.25
C MET A 220 10.19 -2.56 3.84
N ILE A 221 9.18 -3.42 3.82
CA ILE A 221 9.36 -4.85 4.05
C ILE A 221 10.44 -5.30 3.05
N PRO A 222 11.62 -5.78 3.47
CA PRO A 222 12.58 -6.30 2.52
C PRO A 222 11.89 -7.44 1.78
N ARG A 223 11.81 -7.27 0.46
CA ARG A 223 11.29 -8.27 -0.48
C ARG A 223 12.12 -9.52 -0.22
N ARG A 224 11.56 -10.52 0.47
CA ARG A 224 12.18 -11.84 0.57
C ARG A 224 12.35 -12.31 -0.86
N GLU A 225 13.58 -12.33 -1.34
CA GLU A 225 13.95 -13.03 -2.55
C GLU A 225 13.53 -14.49 -2.32
N ILE A 226 12.51 -14.91 -3.03
CA ILE A 226 12.10 -16.30 -3.08
C ILE A 226 13.20 -16.98 -3.88
N THR A 227 14.20 -17.52 -3.19
CA THR A 227 15.12 -18.49 -3.78
C THR A 227 14.27 -19.68 -4.22
N PRO A 228 14.25 -20.04 -5.51
CA PRO A 228 13.55 -21.24 -5.95
C PRO A 228 14.20 -22.46 -5.32
N PRO A 229 13.43 -23.47 -4.88
CA PRO A 229 13.99 -24.70 -4.35
C PRO A 229 14.79 -25.42 -5.44
N GLU A 230 16.01 -25.85 -5.10
CA GLU A 230 16.87 -26.68 -5.92
C GLU A 230 16.13 -27.96 -6.31
N MET A 231 15.76 -28.05 -7.59
CA MET A 231 15.25 -29.27 -8.19
C MET A 231 16.42 -30.21 -8.46
N SER A 232 16.82 -30.98 -7.44
CA SER A 232 17.63 -32.18 -7.64
C SER A 232 16.77 -33.24 -8.35
N GLY A 233 16.90 -33.31 -9.67
CA GLY A 233 16.21 -34.28 -10.50
C GLY A 233 16.99 -34.53 -11.78
N ALA A 234 17.94 -35.45 -11.72
CA ALA A 234 18.71 -35.91 -12.86
C ALA A 234 17.79 -36.46 -13.96
N ARG A 235 17.83 -35.83 -15.14
CA ARG A 235 17.57 -36.48 -16.43
C ARG A 235 18.55 -35.95 -17.46
N SER A 236 19.42 -36.84 -17.87
CA SER A 236 20.24 -36.77 -19.08
C SER A 236 19.33 -36.65 -20.31
N ASP A 237 19.54 -35.63 -21.15
CA ASP A 237 20.08 -35.84 -22.51
C ASP A 237 20.32 -34.52 -23.25
N PRO A 238 21.22 -34.52 -24.26
CA PRO A 238 21.91 -33.32 -24.73
C PRO A 238 21.34 -32.84 -26.08
N THR A 239 21.16 -31.52 -26.26
CA THR A 239 21.20 -30.87 -27.59
C THR A 239 21.18 -29.33 -27.50
N SER A 240 22.39 -28.73 -27.49
CA SER A 240 22.78 -27.43 -28.10
C SER A 240 22.26 -26.10 -27.51
N PRO A 241 22.91 -24.94 -27.77
CA PRO A 241 24.33 -24.63 -27.99
C PRO A 241 24.90 -23.67 -26.91
N THR A 242 26.22 -23.69 -26.78
CA THR A 242 27.02 -22.88 -25.84
C THR A 242 27.12 -21.42 -26.29
N TYR A 243 26.69 -20.46 -25.47
CA TYR A 243 27.11 -19.05 -25.59
C TYR A 243 28.30 -18.80 -24.65
N ARG A 244 29.48 -18.59 -25.24
CA ARG A 244 30.67 -18.10 -24.53
C ARG A 244 30.61 -16.57 -24.48
N TYR A 245 30.55 -15.99 -23.29
CA TYR A 245 30.88 -14.58 -23.08
C TYR A 245 32.36 -14.46 -22.70
N VAL A 246 33.11 -13.74 -23.53
CA VAL A 246 34.50 -13.35 -23.27
C VAL A 246 34.46 -12.11 -22.39
N VAL A 247 35.00 -12.21 -21.17
CA VAL A 247 35.25 -11.06 -20.31
C VAL A 247 36.59 -10.45 -20.73
N VAL A 248 36.55 -9.26 -21.32
CA VAL A 248 37.74 -8.44 -21.57
C VAL A 248 37.96 -7.54 -20.36
N ALA A 249 38.99 -7.85 -19.57
CA ALA A 249 39.51 -6.92 -18.57
C ALA A 249 40.35 -5.86 -19.29
N ARG A 250 40.00 -4.58 -19.14
CA ARG A 250 40.89 -3.46 -19.50
C ARG A 250 41.75 -3.11 -18.28
N GLN A 251 43.05 -3.02 -18.51
CA GLN A 251 44.03 -2.34 -17.65
C GLN A 251 43.85 -0.83 -17.74
#